data_AF-A0A8T1TSR0-F1
#
_entry.id   AF-A0A8T1TSR0-F1
#
_cell.length_a   1.000
_cell.length_b   1.000
_cell.length_c   1.000
_cell.angle_alpha   90.00
_cell.angle_beta   90.00
_cell.angle_gamma   90.00
#
_symmetry.space_group_name_H-M   'P 1'
#
loop_
_entity.id
_entity.type
_entity.pdbx_description
1 polymer ?
#
loop_
_entity_poly.entity_id
_entity_poly.type
_entity_poly.pdbx_seq_one_letter_code
_entity_poly.pdbx_strand_id
1 'polypeptide(L)' 'MAFGMNTGYAVNPARDLGPRIFTAIAGWGSKVFTIRNYYFWIPIVADSLGGVCGGGLYRILVEIHHPQPQAALL' A
#
# COMPACT_ATOMS: atom_id res chain seq x y z
N MET A 1 -1.52 17.41 -3.45
CA MET A 1 -0.88 16.10 -3.74
C MET A 1 0.64 16.29 -3.70
N ALA A 2 1.36 15.61 -2.81
CA ALA A 2 2.82 15.79 -2.66
C ALA A 2 3.65 14.69 -3.35
N PHE A 3 3.17 13.42 -3.34
CA PHE A 3 3.98 12.26 -3.74
C PHE A 3 3.43 11.46 -4.95
N GLY A 4 2.55 12.05 -5.76
CA GLY A 4 1.90 11.35 -6.87
C GLY A 4 2.76 11.19 -8.13
N MET A 5 3.71 12.12 -8.39
CA MET A 5 4.36 12.22 -9.70
C MET A 5 5.31 11.06 -10.04
N ASN A 6 5.92 10.43 -9.03
CA ASN A 6 6.90 9.37 -9.27
C ASN A 6 6.25 8.04 -9.71
N THR A 7 5.10 7.70 -9.13
CA THR A 7 4.51 6.35 -9.25
C THR A 7 2.99 6.32 -9.42
N GLY A 8 2.32 7.48 -9.47
CA GLY A 8 0.86 7.56 -9.55
C GLY A 8 0.14 7.21 -8.25
N TYR A 9 0.84 7.26 -7.11
CA TYR A 9 0.28 6.98 -5.77
C TYR A 9 -0.32 5.57 -5.66
N ALA A 10 0.49 4.56 -6.01
CA ALA A 10 0.13 3.15 -5.97
C ALA A 10 0.20 2.57 -4.53
N VAL A 11 -0.62 3.12 -3.64
CA VAL A 11 -0.64 2.83 -2.19
C VAL A 11 -1.68 1.77 -1.78
N ASN A 12 -2.05 0.90 -2.71
CA ASN A 12 -2.98 -0.19 -2.46
C ASN A 12 -2.77 -1.29 -3.51
N PRO A 13 -2.45 -2.54 -3.10
CA PRO A 13 -2.17 -3.62 -4.03
C PRO A 13 -3.35 -3.92 -4.96
N ALA A 14 -4.58 -3.93 -4.44
CA ALA A 14 -5.78 -4.21 -5.23
C ALA A 14 -6.06 -3.09 -6.25
N ARG A 15 -5.80 -1.83 -5.86
CA ARG A 15 -5.96 -0.64 -6.71
C ARG A 15 -4.99 -0.60 -7.89
N ASP A 16 -3.89 -1.34 -7.82
CA ASP A 16 -2.92 -1.49 -8.90
C ASP A 16 -3.11 -2.80 -9.67
N LEU A 17 -3.14 -3.96 -8.98
CA LEU A 17 -3.18 -5.28 -9.60
C LEU A 17 -4.50 -5.54 -10.34
N GLY A 18 -5.65 -5.15 -9.79
CA GLY A 18 -6.96 -5.38 -10.40
C GLY A 18 -7.08 -4.75 -11.79
N PRO A 19 -6.83 -3.43 -11.93
CA PRO A 19 -6.79 -2.76 -13.22
C PRO A 19 -5.73 -3.31 -14.19
N ARG A 20 -4.57 -3.80 -13.71
CA ARG A 20 -3.58 -4.47 -14.57
C ARG A 20 -4.10 -5.76 -15.16
N ILE A 21 -4.71 -6.63 -14.34
CA ILE A 21 -5.31 -7.88 -14.83
C ILE A 21 -6.40 -7.56 -15.86
N PHE A 22 -7.28 -6.61 -15.54
CA PHE A 22 -8.33 -6.19 -16.46
C PHE A 22 -7.75 -5.71 -17.80
N THR A 23 -6.77 -4.81 -17.78
CA THR A 23 -6.16 -4.27 -19.01
C THR A 23 -5.39 -5.32 -19.79
N ALA A 24 -4.74 -6.29 -19.12
CA ALA A 24 -4.11 -7.42 -19.79
C ALA A 24 -5.12 -8.22 -20.63
N ILE A 25 -6.31 -8.48 -20.06
CA ILE A 25 -7.41 -9.20 -20.73
C ILE A 25 -8.09 -8.32 -21.79
N ALA A 26 -8.19 -7.01 -21.55
CA ALA A 26 -8.83 -6.04 -22.45
C ALA A 26 -7.99 -5.66 -23.68
N GLY A 27 -6.93 -6.42 -23.99
CA GLY A 27 -6.15 -6.26 -25.22
C GLY A 27 -4.77 -5.64 -25.07
N TRP A 28 -4.36 -5.20 -23.86
CA TRP A 28 -2.98 -4.74 -23.63
C TRP A 28 -1.98 -5.89 -23.46
N GLY A 29 -2.48 -7.11 -23.22
CA GLY A 29 -1.65 -8.31 -23.06
C GLY A 29 -0.69 -8.24 -21.88
N SER A 30 0.38 -9.03 -21.94
CA SER A 30 1.35 -9.16 -20.83
C SER A 30 2.20 -7.91 -20.57
N LYS A 31 2.17 -6.91 -21.47
CA LYS A 31 2.99 -5.69 -21.38
C LYS A 31 2.75 -4.91 -20.09
N VAL A 32 1.54 -4.97 -19.54
CA VAL A 32 1.18 -4.29 -18.28
C VAL A 32 1.95 -4.81 -17.05
N PHE A 33 2.53 -6.01 -17.15
CA PHE A 33 3.36 -6.63 -16.13
C PHE A 33 4.87 -6.50 -16.39
N THR A 34 5.29 -6.12 -17.60
CA THR A 34 6.73 -6.03 -17.95
C THR A 34 7.25 -4.59 -18.04
N ILE A 35 6.36 -3.61 -18.19
CA ILE A 35 6.71 -2.20 -18.30
C ILE A 35 7.52 -1.70 -17.08
N ARG A 36 8.49 -0.80 -17.33
CA ARG A 36 9.37 -0.19 -16.31
C ARG A 36 10.09 -1.23 -15.45
N ASN A 37 10.75 -2.19 -16.10
CA ASN A 37 11.51 -3.25 -15.42
C ASN A 37 10.64 -4.04 -14.44
N TYR A 38 9.49 -4.53 -14.92
CA TYR A 38 8.56 -5.33 -14.12
C TYR A 38 8.01 -4.59 -12.89
N TYR A 39 7.66 -3.30 -13.03
CA TYR A 39 7.21 -2.47 -11.90
C TYR A 39 6.00 -3.02 -11.12
N PHE A 40 5.18 -3.89 -11.73
CA PHE A 40 3.90 -4.38 -11.16
C PHE A 40 4.01 -4.98 -9.74
N TRP A 41 5.16 -5.56 -9.38
CA TRP A 41 5.33 -6.18 -8.05
C TRP A 41 5.58 -5.14 -6.95
N ILE A 42 6.07 -3.95 -7.31
CA ILE A 42 6.44 -2.91 -6.34
C ILE A 42 5.22 -2.42 -5.56
N PRO A 43 4.10 -2.01 -6.19
CA PRO A 43 2.88 -1.63 -5.45
C PRO A 43 2.29 -2.74 -4.57
N ILE A 44 2.60 -4.01 -4.84
CA ILE A 44 2.12 -5.15 -4.05
C ILE A 44 2.97 -5.29 -2.79
N VAL A 45 4.28 -5.40 -2.95
CA VAL A 45 5.21 -5.67 -1.85
C VAL A 45 5.49 -4.41 -1.02
N ALA A 46 5.82 -3.29 -1.67
CA ALA A 46 6.20 -2.07 -0.96
C ALA A 46 5.04 -1.50 -0.15
N ASP A 47 3.81 -1.59 -0.65
CA ASP A 47 2.65 -1.09 0.08
C ASP A 47 2.29 -1.99 1.27
N SER A 48 2.34 -3.32 1.11
CA SER A 48 2.13 -4.26 2.21
C SER A 48 3.15 -4.04 3.34
N LEU A 49 4.42 -3.87 2.99
CA LEU A 49 5.47 -3.56 3.96
C LEU A 49 5.27 -2.17 4.58
N GLY A 50 4.92 -1.18 3.77
CA GLY A 50 4.65 0.19 4.21
C GLY A 50 3.48 0.26 5.20
N GLY A 51 2.41 -0.50 4.96
CA GLY A 51 1.26 -0.60 5.86
C GLY A 51 1.63 -1.20 7.22
N VAL A 52 2.39 -2.31 7.23
CA VAL A 52 2.87 -2.92 8.47
C VAL A 52 3.82 -1.99 9.22
N CYS A 53 4.80 -1.41 8.54
CA CYS A 53 5.75 -0.47 9.15
C CYS A 53 5.03 0.78 9.67
N GLY A 54 4.12 1.36 8.90
CA GLY A 54 3.34 2.54 9.29
C GLY A 54 2.44 2.28 10.50
N GLY A 55 1.75 1.14 10.52
CA GLY A 55 0.97 0.69 11.66
C GLY A 55 1.85 0.47 12.90
N GLY A 56 3.00 -0.19 12.74
CA GLY A 56 3.98 -0.39 13.82
C GLY A 56 4.51 0.93 14.39
N LEU A 57 4.86 1.88 13.52
CA LEU A 57 5.29 3.22 13.91
C LEU A 57 4.17 3.96 14.66
N TYR A 58 2.91 3.85 14.22
CA TYR A 58 1.79 4.42 14.97
C TYR A 58 1.68 3.81 16.37
N ARG A 59 1.80 2.47 16.50
CA ARG A 59 1.77 1.82 17.82
C ARG A 59 2.83 2.40 18.75
N ILE A 60 4.07 2.44 18.26
CA ILE A 60 5.26 2.82 19.06
C ILE A 60 5.28 4.32 19.37
N LEU A 61 4.95 5.16 18.40
CA LEU A 61 5.11 6.61 18.54
C LEU A 61 3.87 7.27 19.13
N VAL A 62 2.69 6.67 18.98
CA VAL A 62 1.41 7.29 19.37
C VAL A 62 0.63 6.41 20.34
N GLU A 63 0.24 5.19 19.94
CA GLU A 63 -0.73 4.37 20.70
C GLU A 63 -0.26 4.08 22.14
N ILE A 64 1.00 3.69 22.33
CA ILE A 64 1.51 3.35 23.68
C ILE A 64 1.63 4.57 24.61
N HIS A 65 1.56 5.78 24.07
CA HIS A 65 1.59 7.02 24.84
C HIS A 65 0.19 7.52 25.21
N HIS A 66 -0.87 6.83 24.78
CA HIS A 66 -2.22 7.18 25.20
C HIS A 66 -2.41 6.92 26.70
N PRO A 67 -3.12 7.81 27.42
CA PRO A 67 -3.48 7.53 28.81
C PRO A 67 -4.30 6.24 28.85
N GLN A 68 -3.90 5.33 29.73
CA GLN A 68 -4.66 4.11 29.95
C GLN A 68 -6.09 4.51 30.34
N PRO A 69 -7.13 3.94 29.73
CA PRO A 69 -8.47 4.07 30.26
C PRO A 69 -8.40 3.69 31.73
N GLN A 70 -8.89 4.56 32.62
CA GLN A 70 -9.03 4.24 34.03
C GLN A 70 -9.74 2.88 34.06
N ALA A 71 -9.03 1.81 34.44
CA ALA A 71 -9.62 0.49 34.50
C ALA A 71 -10.94 0.67 35.22
N ALA A 72 -12.05 0.38 34.54
CA ALA A 72 -13.38 0.60 35.07
C ALA A 72 -13.35 0.03 36.48
N LEU A 73 -13.36 0.91 37.47
CA LEU A 73 -13.30 0.57 38.89
C LEU A 73 -14.67 -0.01 39.21
N LEU A 74 -14.86 -1.27 38.80
CA LEU A 74 -15.90 -2.21 39.20
C LEU A 74 -15.26 -3.60 39.24
#